data_AF-A0A6N3D8W2-F1
#
_entry.id   AF-A0A6N3D8W2-F1
#
_cell.length_a   1.000
_cell.length_b   1.000
_cell.length_c   1.000
_cell.angle_alpha   90.00
_cell.angle_beta   90.00
_cell.angle_gamma   90.00
#
_symmetry.space_group_name_H-M   'P 1'
#
loop_
_entity.id
_entity.type
_entity.pdbx_description
1 polymer ?
#
loop_
_entity_poly.entity_id
_entity_poly.type
_entity_poly.pdbx_seq_one_letter_code
_entity_poly.pdbx_strand_id
1 'polypeptide(L)'
;MQSLQLYEQKLEDISSKKVSEEYYASGRAYQNNNLEITYDSLTIDDVKGILSKQNIGWNEINKNRIVGHDYDTNIYLELYKERGSDKVTLILQKRN
;
A
#
# COMPACT_ATOMS: atom_id res chain seq x y z
N MET A 1 1.29 11.57 10.72
CA MET A 1 1.04 10.25 11.31
C MET A 1 -0.41 9.79 11.10
N GLN A 2 -1.43 10.62 11.30
CA GLN A 2 -2.85 10.20 11.17
C GLN A 2 -3.25 9.56 9.82
N SER A 3 -2.68 10.02 8.70
CA SER A 3 -3.09 9.53 7.38
C SER A 3 -2.68 8.08 7.11
N LEU A 4 -1.48 7.64 7.50
CA LEU A 4 -1.05 6.24 7.37
C LEU A 4 -1.80 5.34 8.37
N GLN A 5 -2.10 5.84 9.56
CA GLN A 5 -2.84 5.11 10.59
C GLN A 5 -4.24 4.67 10.13
N LEU A 6 -4.89 5.47 9.28
CA LEU A 6 -6.16 5.10 8.64
C LEU A 6 -6.01 3.88 7.73
N TYR A 7 -4.89 3.76 7.02
CA TYR A 7 -4.61 2.63 6.15
C TYR A 7 -4.27 1.38 6.96
N GLU A 8 -3.47 1.52 8.01
CA GLU A 8 -3.14 0.42 8.94
C GLU A 8 -4.41 -0.22 9.51
N GLN A 9 -5.36 0.58 9.99
CA GLN A 9 -6.63 0.08 10.53
C GLN A 9 -7.46 -0.71 9.50
N LYS A 10 -7.44 -0.29 8.23
CA LYS A 10 -8.19 -0.98 7.16
C LYS A 10 -7.51 -2.28 6.74
N LEU A 11 -6.19 -2.34 6.86
CA LEU A 11 -5.39 -3.50 6.52
C LEU A 11 -5.32 -4.53 7.66
N GLU A 12 -5.86 -4.21 8.83
CA GLU A 12 -5.94 -5.12 9.98
C GLU A 12 -6.75 -6.39 9.65
N ASP A 13 -7.79 -6.27 8.81
CA ASP A 13 -8.61 -7.42 8.38
C ASP A 13 -7.79 -8.49 7.63
N ILE A 14 -6.66 -8.09 7.03
CA ILE A 14 -5.74 -8.99 6.32
C ILE A 14 -4.40 -9.18 7.05
N SER A 15 -4.31 -8.78 8.33
CA SER A 15 -3.06 -8.88 9.10
C SER A 15 -2.56 -10.32 9.25
N SER A 16 -3.46 -11.31 9.24
CA SER A 16 -3.11 -12.74 9.26
C SER A 16 -2.32 -13.23 8.04
N LYS A 17 -2.33 -12.48 6.93
CA LYS A 17 -1.59 -12.78 5.70
C LYS A 17 -0.28 -12.00 5.58
N LYS A 18 0.00 -11.10 6.51
CA LYS A 18 1.19 -10.23 6.51
C LYS A 18 2.44 -11.07 6.78
N VAL A 19 3.41 -10.98 5.88
CA VAL A 19 4.73 -11.61 5.97
C VAL A 19 5.74 -10.65 6.58
N SER A 20 5.69 -9.38 6.18
CA SER A 20 6.59 -8.34 6.66
C SER A 20 5.92 -6.98 6.64
N GLU A 21 6.36 -6.11 7.53
CA GLU A 21 5.94 -4.71 7.62
C GLU A 21 7.15 -3.86 8.01
N GLU A 22 7.43 -2.82 7.23
CA GLU A 22 8.56 -1.95 7.45
C GLU A 22 8.15 -0.48 7.29
N TYR A 23 8.57 0.34 8.26
CA TYR A 23 8.50 1.79 8.16
C TYR A 23 9.88 2.32 7.82
N TYR A 24 9.95 3.14 6.77
CA TYR A 24 11.21 3.74 6.36
C TYR A 24 11.04 5.21 5.98
N ALA A 25 12.13 5.94 6.10
CA ALA A 25 12.21 7.33 5.71
C ALA A 25 12.61 7.46 4.24
N SER A 26 11.97 8.37 3.52
CA SER A 26 12.39 8.77 2.17
C SER A 26 12.35 10.29 1.99
N GLY A 27 13.19 10.81 1.09
CA GLY A 27 13.30 12.24 0.81
C GLY A 27 14.15 13.02 1.83
N ARG A 28 14.22 14.35 1.65
CA ARG A 28 15.12 15.24 2.40
C ARG A 28 14.77 15.41 3.88
N ALA A 29 13.53 15.11 4.27
CA ALA A 29 13.04 15.37 5.61
C ALA A 29 13.27 14.22 6.62
N TYR A 30 13.79 13.06 6.17
CA TYR A 30 14.05 11.88 7.01
C TYR A 30 12.87 11.46 7.93
N GLN A 31 11.64 11.74 7.53
CA GLN A 31 10.45 11.29 8.26
C GLN A 31 10.05 9.91 7.75
N ASN A 32 9.70 9.00 8.67
CA ASN A 32 9.10 7.69 8.38
C ASN A 32 7.69 7.87 7.79
N ASN A 33 7.66 8.32 6.54
CA ASN A 33 6.45 8.66 5.80
C ASN A 33 6.01 7.52 4.88
N ASN A 34 6.78 6.43 4.86
CA ASN A 34 6.48 5.28 4.03
C ASN A 34 6.22 4.05 4.89
N LEU A 35 5.25 3.26 4.47
CA LEU A 35 4.91 1.96 5.01
C LEU A 35 4.94 0.96 3.87
N GLU A 36 5.73 -0.09 4.02
CA GLU A 36 5.78 -1.22 3.10
C GLU A 36 5.30 -2.47 3.80
N ILE A 37 4.35 -3.16 3.18
CA ILE A 37 3.78 -4.40 3.71
C ILE A 37 3.79 -5.44 2.61
N THR A 38 4.34 -6.61 2.92
CA THR A 38 4.27 -7.77 2.03
C THR A 38 3.29 -8.78 2.60
N TYR A 39 2.33 -9.18 1.77
CA TYR A 39 1.33 -10.21 2.09
C TYR A 39 1.58 -11.47 1.27
N ASP A 40 1.29 -12.63 1.85
CA ASP A 40 1.28 -13.91 1.15
C ASP A 40 -0.16 -14.35 0.85
N SER A 41 -0.33 -15.10 -0.25
CA SER A 41 -1.62 -15.65 -0.66
C SER A 41 -2.73 -14.61 -0.84
N LEU A 42 -2.38 -13.39 -1.28
CA LEU A 42 -3.31 -12.34 -1.68
C LEU A 42 -3.04 -11.90 -3.12
N THR A 43 -4.06 -11.37 -3.79
CA THR A 43 -3.92 -10.73 -5.10
C THR A 43 -3.89 -9.21 -4.98
N ILE A 44 -3.47 -8.54 -6.05
CA ILE A 44 -3.55 -7.08 -6.15
C ILE A 44 -5.00 -6.61 -5.97
N ASP A 45 -5.96 -7.34 -6.54
CA ASP A 45 -7.38 -6.98 -6.47
C ASP A 45 -7.96 -7.15 -5.06
N ASP A 46 -7.49 -8.13 -4.28
CA ASP A 46 -7.90 -8.28 -2.88
C ASP A 46 -7.50 -7.05 -2.06
N VAL A 47 -6.23 -6.64 -2.16
CA VAL A 47 -5.72 -5.47 -1.42
C VAL A 47 -6.35 -4.18 -1.95
N LYS A 48 -6.45 -4.03 -3.27
CA LYS A 48 -7.13 -2.89 -3.90
C LYS A 48 -8.59 -2.80 -3.47
N GLY A 49 -9.30 -3.90 -3.38
CA GLY A 49 -10.69 -3.97 -2.94
C GLY A 49 -10.89 -3.40 -1.52
N ILE A 50 -10.01 -3.77 -0.59
CA ILE A 50 -10.01 -3.22 0.78
C ILE A 50 -9.80 -1.69 0.77
N LEU A 51 -8.86 -1.22 -0.06
CA LEU A 51 -8.49 0.19 -0.14
C LEU A 51 -9.45 1.05 -0.97
N SER A 52 -10.23 0.44 -1.87
CA SER A 52 -11.15 1.11 -2.81
C SER A 52 -12.28 1.91 -2.16
N LYS A 53 -12.49 1.77 -0.84
CA LYS A 53 -13.41 2.59 -0.05
C LYS A 53 -12.96 4.05 0.11
N GLN A 54 -11.78 4.40 -0.37
CA GLN A 54 -11.20 5.75 -0.37
C GLN A 54 -11.38 6.43 -1.75
N ASN A 55 -11.21 7.75 -1.79
CA ASN A 55 -11.14 8.53 -3.03
C ASN A 55 -9.78 8.35 -3.74
N ILE A 56 -9.47 7.12 -4.15
CA ILE A 56 -8.20 6.77 -4.82
C ILE A 56 -8.40 6.72 -6.33
N GLY A 57 -7.64 7.56 -7.03
CA GLY A 57 -7.44 7.42 -8.47
C GLY A 57 -6.46 6.30 -8.77
N TRP A 58 -6.96 5.14 -9.21
CA TRP A 58 -6.14 4.00 -9.59
C TRP A 58 -5.68 4.07 -11.05
N ASN A 59 -4.42 3.76 -11.29
CA ASN A 59 -3.81 3.67 -12.61
C ASN A 59 -3.08 2.33 -12.75
N GLU A 60 -3.57 1.47 -13.65
CA GLU A 60 -2.95 0.19 -13.96
C GLU A 60 -1.70 0.41 -14.81
N ILE A 61 -0.56 -0.05 -14.31
CA ILE A 61 0.72 0.03 -15.05
C ILE A 61 0.89 -1.23 -15.88
N ASN A 62 0.59 -2.39 -15.30
CA ASN A 62 0.52 -3.68 -15.97
C ASN A 62 -0.20 -4.69 -15.06
N LYS A 63 -0.40 -5.92 -15.57
CA LYS A 63 -1.07 -7.02 -14.85
C LYS A 63 -0.51 -7.36 -13.44
N ASN A 64 0.73 -6.99 -13.14
CA ASN A 64 1.38 -7.26 -11.87
C ASN A 64 1.66 -5.98 -11.07
N ARG A 65 1.22 -4.79 -11.53
CA ARG A 65 1.51 -3.52 -10.87
C ARG A 65 0.43 -2.48 -11.13
N ILE A 66 -0.11 -1.93 -10.06
CA ILE A 66 -1.05 -0.81 -10.08
C ILE A 66 -0.57 0.26 -9.11
N VAL A 67 -0.77 1.52 -9.47
CA VAL A 67 -0.48 2.67 -8.60
C VAL A 67 -1.78 3.41 -8.29
N GLY A 68 -1.85 4.04 -7.12
CA GLY A 68 -2.99 4.82 -6.67
C GLY A 68 -2.54 6.15 -6.11
N HIS A 69 -3.39 7.17 -6.25
CA HIS A 69 -3.25 8.42 -5.52
C HIS A 69 -4.54 8.71 -4.76
N ASP A 70 -4.44 8.79 -3.43
CA ASP A 70 -5.51 9.24 -2.56
C ASP A 70 -5.53 10.76 -2.52
N TYR A 71 -6.57 11.34 -3.10
CA TYR A 71 -6.73 12.79 -3.21
C TYR A 71 -7.08 13.46 -1.88
N ASP A 72 -7.61 12.72 -0.91
CA ASP A 72 -8.03 13.26 0.38
C ASP A 72 -6.87 13.28 1.38
N THR A 73 -6.00 12.26 1.34
CA THR A 73 -4.90 12.11 2.31
C THR A 73 -3.50 12.40 1.74
N ASN A 74 -3.40 12.68 0.44
CA ASN A 74 -2.15 12.86 -0.30
C ASN A 74 -1.17 11.68 -0.13
N ILE A 75 -1.73 10.47 -0.05
CA ILE A 75 -0.98 9.22 0.01
C ILE A 75 -0.89 8.64 -1.40
N TYR A 76 0.32 8.29 -1.80
CA TYR A 76 0.58 7.50 -2.99
C TYR A 76 0.66 6.04 -2.62
N LEU A 77 0.04 5.20 -3.43
CA LEU A 77 -0.03 3.77 -3.25
C LEU A 77 0.62 3.09 -4.42
N GLU A 78 1.34 2.02 -4.13
CA GLU A 78 1.82 1.10 -5.14
C GLU A 78 1.55 -0.33 -4.68
N LEU A 79 0.89 -1.09 -5.54
CA LEU A 79 0.63 -2.51 -5.34
C LEU A 79 1.30 -3.27 -6.46
N TYR A 80 2.13 -4.25 -6.13
CA TYR A 80 2.70 -5.15 -7.13
C TYR A 80 2.79 -6.59 -6.65
N LYS A 81 2.70 -7.50 -7.61
CA LYS A 81 2.91 -8.94 -7.40
C LYS A 81 4.33 -9.29 -7.83
N GLU A 82 5.09 -9.92 -6.93
CA GLU A 82 6.42 -10.43 -7.24
C GLU A 82 6.36 -11.52 -8.32
N ARG A 83 7.26 -11.48 -9.30
CA ARG A 83 7.25 -12.46 -10.39
C ARG A 83 7.65 -13.84 -9.87
N GLY A 84 6.79 -14.83 -10.07
CA GLY A 84 7.05 -16.23 -9.64
C GLY A 84 6.76 -16.48 -8.16
N SER A 85 6.07 -15.54 -7.50
CA SER A 85 5.66 -15.60 -6.10
C SER A 85 4.17 -15.29 -6.02
N ASP A 86 3.48 -15.80 -4.99
CA ASP A 86 2.11 -15.41 -4.67
C ASP A 86 2.04 -14.24 -3.68
N LYS A 87 3.19 -13.57 -3.47
CA LYS A 87 3.29 -12.38 -2.64
C LYS A 87 2.88 -11.13 -3.37
N VAL A 88 2.20 -10.26 -2.64
CA VAL A 88 1.84 -8.91 -3.05
C VAL A 88 2.43 -7.93 -2.05
N THR A 89 3.11 -6.91 -2.55
CA THR A 89 3.67 -5.82 -1.75
C THR A 89 2.85 -4.56 -1.97
N LEU A 90 2.47 -3.93 -0.86
CA LEU A 90 1.85 -2.62 -0.78
C LEU A 90 2.88 -1.62 -0.26
N ILE A 91 3.09 -0.53 -0.99
CA ILE A 91 3.85 0.63 -0.53
C ILE A 91 2.89 1.80 -0.41
N LEU A 92 2.84 2.40 0.78
CA LEU A 92 2.16 3.66 1.06
C LEU A 92 3.21 4.73 1.25
N GLN A 93 3.10 5.83 0.51
CA GLN A 93 4.02 6.97 0.59
C GLN A 93 3.23 8.24 0.87
N LYS A 94 3.41 8.80 2.07
CA LYS A 94 2.87 10.11 2.39
C LYS A 94 3.75 11.19 1.76
N ARG A 95 3.16 12.04 0.92
CA ARG A 95 3.83 13.26 0.43
C ARG A 95 3.34 14.48 1.22
N ASN A 96 4.28 15.37 1.55
CA ASN A 96 4.00 16.67 2.17
C ASN A 96 3.78 17.74 1.09
#